data_AF-G9NZW5-F1
#
_entry.id   AF-G9NZW5-F1
#
_cell.length_a   1.000
_cell.length_b   1.000
_cell.length_c   1.000
_cell.angle_alpha   90.00
_cell.angle_beta   90.00
_cell.angle_gamma   90.00
#
_symmetry.space_group_name_H-M   'P 1'
#
loop_
_entity.id
_entity.type
_entity.pdbx_description
1 polymer ?
#
loop_
_entity_poly.entity_id
_entity_poly.type
_entity_poly.pdbx_seq_one_letter_code
_entity_poly.pdbx_strand_id
1 'polypeptide(L)'
;MKRKSEKQIARETAKHISMVKKSRKKASIQNETALFAAASILRFHGELVIQPREVAIIKGVDMSHCDEGQMVFFTDGAVHIRKNQDDIVHQASPKQAQCQSRHHPLRRNKVKLAAAIAYKVAKSSEWTVRAFTVPKGGRGRYYLAAELAGIAGALGIAISSINDSRKRDSITPQKVVILTDCQDAIGKLQKLREHTSNRKSQDGTLACKLITRSQHLHDLGVLLEVHWIPGHHPAISGNIRADTEARRTAKSDMNIYEWELLQVEI
;
A
#
# COMPACT_ATOMS: atom_id res chain seq x y z
N MET A 1 3.18 14.43 -46.74
CA MET A 1 3.50 14.12 -45.32
C MET A 1 3.93 12.66 -45.21
N LYS A 2 5.16 12.37 -44.76
CA LYS A 2 5.59 10.99 -44.49
C LYS A 2 4.89 10.48 -43.22
N ARG A 3 4.06 9.44 -43.34
CA ARG A 3 3.43 8.78 -42.18
C ARG A 3 4.54 8.19 -41.30
N LYS A 4 4.53 8.50 -40.01
CA LYS A 4 5.41 7.85 -39.03
C LYS A 4 5.07 6.36 -39.00
N SER A 5 6.08 5.51 -38.93
CA SER A 5 5.86 4.07 -38.77
C SER A 5 5.26 3.78 -37.39
N GLU A 6 4.49 2.71 -37.26
CA GLU A 6 3.90 2.27 -35.98
C GLU A 6 4.96 2.13 -34.88
N LYS A 7 6.16 1.64 -35.24
CA LYS A 7 7.32 1.53 -34.35
C LYS A 7 7.81 2.88 -33.84
N GLN A 8 7.73 3.93 -34.66
CA GLN A 8 8.08 5.28 -34.26
C GLN A 8 7.03 5.87 -33.31
N ILE A 9 5.74 5.67 -33.61
CA ILE A 9 4.63 6.10 -32.75
C ILE A 9 4.75 5.42 -31.38
N ALA A 10 4.90 4.09 -31.33
CA ALA A 10 5.04 3.35 -30.08
C ALA A 10 6.22 3.83 -29.23
N ARG A 11 7.36 4.16 -29.84
CA ARG A 11 8.53 4.71 -29.14
C ARG A 11 8.27 6.10 -28.58
N GLU A 12 7.62 6.98 -29.35
CA GLU A 12 7.25 8.32 -28.89
C GLU A 12 6.24 8.24 -27.74
N THR A 13 5.22 7.40 -27.86
CA THR A 13 4.25 7.13 -26.78
C THR A 13 4.93 6.59 -25.53
N ALA A 14 5.84 5.61 -25.65
CA ALA A 14 6.57 5.07 -24.51
C ALA A 14 7.45 6.13 -23.82
N LYS A 15 8.12 7.00 -24.59
CA LYS A 15 8.89 8.13 -24.04
C LYS A 15 7.99 9.10 -23.29
N HIS A 16 6.84 9.47 -23.88
CA HIS A 16 5.88 10.37 -23.25
C HIS A 16 5.37 9.79 -21.93
N ILE A 17 4.94 8.51 -21.93
CA ILE A 17 4.51 7.80 -20.72
C ILE A 17 5.63 7.83 -19.67
N SER A 18 6.88 7.51 -20.05
CA SER A 18 8.02 7.53 -19.14
C SER A 18 8.27 8.92 -18.52
N MET A 19 8.20 9.98 -19.32
CA MET A 19 8.33 11.37 -18.84
C MET A 19 7.23 11.76 -17.86
N VAL A 20 5.98 11.40 -18.17
CA VAL A 20 4.84 11.64 -17.29
C VAL A 20 5.02 10.89 -15.97
N LYS A 21 5.39 9.60 -16.01
CA LYS A 21 5.67 8.78 -14.82
C LYS A 21 6.77 9.38 -13.95
N LYS A 22 7.88 9.82 -14.55
CA LYS A 22 9.01 10.45 -13.83
C LYS A 22 8.58 11.75 -13.13
N SER A 23 7.82 12.58 -13.84
CA SER A 23 7.33 13.86 -13.30
C SER A 23 6.37 13.64 -12.13
N ARG A 24 5.45 12.69 -12.25
CA ARG A 24 4.51 12.30 -11.18
C ARG A 24 5.22 11.76 -9.94
N LYS A 25 6.20 10.86 -10.13
CA LYS A 25 7.02 10.36 -9.02
C LYS A 25 7.72 11.52 -8.29
N LYS A 26 8.27 12.49 -9.03
CA LYS A 26 8.91 13.67 -8.45
C LYS A 26 7.92 14.51 -7.64
N ALA A 27 6.74 14.79 -8.19
CA ALA A 27 5.69 15.53 -7.49
C ALA A 27 5.21 14.81 -6.21
N SER A 28 5.01 13.50 -6.28
CA SER A 28 4.64 12.68 -5.11
C SER A 28 5.71 12.77 -4.01
N ILE A 29 7.00 12.65 -4.35
CA ILE A 29 8.08 12.82 -3.39
C ILE A 29 8.09 14.23 -2.80
N GLN A 30 7.97 15.26 -3.64
CA GLN A 30 7.95 16.65 -3.19
C GLN A 30 6.79 16.94 -2.23
N ASN A 31 5.59 16.41 -2.51
CA ASN A 31 4.43 16.56 -1.64
C ASN A 31 4.67 15.90 -0.28
N GLU A 32 5.20 14.66 -0.26
CA GLU A 32 5.54 13.99 1.00
C GLU A 32 6.62 14.75 1.80
N THR A 33 7.66 15.25 1.11
CA THR A 33 8.70 16.06 1.75
C THR A 33 8.12 17.37 2.31
N ALA A 34 7.18 18.01 1.62
CA ALA A 34 6.52 19.21 2.10
C ALA A 34 5.65 18.94 3.33
N LEU A 35 4.86 17.86 3.32
CA LEU A 35 4.09 17.42 4.48
C LEU A 35 5.00 17.11 5.67
N PHE A 36 6.12 16.41 5.43
CA PHE A 36 7.11 16.12 6.45
C PHE A 36 7.78 17.37 7.03
N ALA A 37 8.09 18.36 6.19
CA ALA A 37 8.67 19.62 6.63
C ALA A 37 7.69 20.45 7.49
N ALA A 38 6.40 20.40 7.17
CA ALA A 38 5.34 21.12 7.89
C ALA A 38 4.97 20.48 9.24
N ALA A 39 5.20 19.18 9.42
CA ALA A 39 4.83 18.43 10.62
C ALA A 39 5.60 18.89 11.88
N SER A 40 4.91 19.49 12.85
CA SER A 40 5.51 19.99 14.10
C SER A 40 5.99 18.88 15.05
N ILE A 41 5.30 17.75 15.08
CA ILE A 41 5.61 16.56 15.89
C ILE A 41 5.56 15.37 14.95
N LEU A 42 6.59 14.52 14.89
CA LEU A 42 6.59 13.33 14.03
C LEU A 42 6.03 12.11 14.78
N ARG A 43 4.70 11.97 14.78
CA ARG A 43 4.00 10.81 15.34
C ARG A 43 2.77 10.45 14.51
N PHE A 44 2.37 9.19 14.54
CA PHE A 44 1.13 8.77 13.89
C PHE A 44 -0.10 9.36 14.60
N HIS A 45 -1.06 9.90 13.84
CA HIS A 45 -2.31 10.49 14.37
C HIS A 45 -3.52 9.64 13.98
N GLY A 46 -4.20 9.05 14.97
CA GLY A 46 -5.41 8.26 14.75
C GLY A 46 -5.66 7.29 15.90
N GLU A 47 -6.89 6.81 15.96
CA GLU A 47 -7.28 5.75 16.88
C GLU A 47 -6.84 4.39 16.33
N LEU A 48 -6.30 3.55 17.22
CA LEU A 48 -5.77 2.23 16.89
C LEU A 48 -6.54 1.22 17.72
N VAL A 49 -7.38 0.42 17.06
CA VAL A 49 -8.45 -0.33 17.71
C VAL A 49 -8.24 -1.83 17.45
N ILE A 50 -8.03 -2.58 18.52
CA ILE A 50 -8.02 -4.05 18.52
C ILE A 50 -9.14 -4.50 19.44
N GLN A 51 -10.21 -5.06 18.87
CA GLN A 51 -11.38 -5.54 19.60
C GLN A 51 -11.41 -7.07 19.64
N PRO A 52 -12.23 -7.66 20.53
CA PRO A 52 -12.54 -9.08 20.48
C PRO A 52 -13.03 -9.49 19.08
N ARG A 53 -12.72 -10.74 18.70
CA ARG A 53 -12.91 -11.25 17.33
C ARG A 53 -14.34 -11.07 16.84
N GLU A 54 -15.32 -11.37 17.69
CA GLU A 54 -16.74 -11.33 17.37
C GLU A 54 -17.19 -9.90 17.04
N VAL A 55 -16.75 -8.93 17.84
CA VAL A 55 -17.05 -7.51 17.63
C VAL A 55 -16.36 -6.99 16.37
N ALA A 56 -15.12 -7.41 16.13
CA ALA A 56 -14.39 -7.06 14.91
C ALA A 56 -15.05 -7.61 13.63
N ILE A 57 -15.67 -8.81 13.70
CA ILE A 57 -16.44 -9.37 12.57
C ILE A 57 -17.66 -8.49 12.29
N ILE A 58 -18.47 -8.20 13.32
CA ILE A 58 -19.67 -7.36 13.19
C ILE A 58 -19.27 -6.01 12.58
N LYS A 59 -18.23 -5.38 13.12
CA LYS A 59 -17.69 -4.11 12.61
C LYS A 59 -17.28 -4.20 11.14
N GLY A 60 -16.56 -5.25 10.73
CA GLY A 60 -16.13 -5.44 9.34
C GLY A 60 -17.29 -5.66 8.37
N VAL A 61 -18.36 -6.32 8.83
CA VAL A 61 -19.60 -6.52 8.05
C VAL A 61 -20.35 -5.19 7.92
N ASP A 62 -20.59 -4.50 9.03
CA ASP A 62 -21.31 -3.23 9.05
C ASP A 62 -20.62 -2.18 8.18
N MET A 63 -19.29 -2.09 8.27
CA MET A 63 -18.47 -1.16 7.49
C MET A 63 -18.45 -1.46 5.98
N SER A 64 -19.00 -2.60 5.54
CA SER A 64 -19.25 -2.86 4.11
C SER A 64 -20.41 -2.02 3.56
N HIS A 65 -21.22 -1.41 4.43
CA HIS A 65 -22.27 -0.45 4.13
C HIS A 65 -21.77 0.93 4.55
N CYS A 66 -21.39 1.77 3.58
CA CYS A 66 -20.75 3.06 3.87
C CYS A 66 -21.80 4.15 4.11
N ASP A 67 -21.75 4.83 5.25
CA ASP A 67 -22.59 5.98 5.55
C ASP A 67 -22.12 7.24 4.81
N GLU A 68 -23.06 8.16 4.52
CA GLU A 68 -22.75 9.49 3.98
C GLU A 68 -21.98 10.30 5.05
N GLY A 69 -20.66 10.37 4.93
CA GLY A 69 -19.79 11.11 5.86
C GLY A 69 -18.56 10.36 6.31
N GLN A 70 -18.44 9.07 5.99
CA GLN A 70 -17.24 8.27 6.26
C GLN A 70 -16.66 7.67 4.99
N MET A 71 -15.34 7.46 5.00
CA MET A 71 -14.65 6.63 4.01
C MET A 71 -14.14 5.36 4.69
N VAL A 72 -14.45 4.21 4.10
CA VAL A 72 -14.02 2.90 4.63
C VAL A 72 -13.07 2.24 3.64
N PHE A 73 -11.91 1.81 4.14
CA PHE A 73 -10.91 1.09 3.38
C PHE A 73 -10.60 -0.26 4.03
N PHE A 74 -10.46 -1.30 3.22
CA PHE A 74 -9.92 -2.59 3.61
C PHE A 74 -8.54 -2.74 2.98
N THR A 75 -7.53 -3.12 3.76
CA THR A 75 -6.15 -3.22 3.28
C THR A 75 -5.55 -4.56 3.61
N ASP A 76 -4.77 -5.10 2.66
CA ASP A 76 -4.01 -6.34 2.85
C ASP A 76 -2.63 -6.25 2.15
N GLY A 77 -1.65 -6.99 2.68
CA GLY A 77 -0.30 -7.11 2.17
C GLY A 77 0.07 -8.55 1.78
N ALA A 78 0.55 -8.74 0.55
CA ALA A 78 0.98 -10.05 0.08
C ALA A 78 2.48 -10.14 -0.20
N VAL A 79 3.03 -11.31 0.09
CA VAL A 79 4.41 -11.69 -0.23
C VAL A 79 4.41 -12.90 -1.15
N HIS A 80 5.10 -12.81 -2.28
CA HIS A 80 5.35 -13.94 -3.16
C HIS A 80 6.85 -14.23 -3.25
N ILE A 81 7.25 -15.44 -2.90
CA ILE A 81 8.63 -15.90 -2.98
C ILE A 81 8.73 -16.84 -4.18
N ARG A 82 9.33 -16.38 -5.29
CA ARG A 82 9.67 -17.29 -6.39
C ARG A 82 10.87 -18.15 -5.96
N LYS A 83 10.64 -19.45 -5.82
CA LYS A 83 11.71 -20.46 -5.80
C LYS A 83 12.21 -20.62 -7.24
N ASN A 84 13.53 -20.63 -7.45
CA ASN A 84 14.07 -20.92 -8.78
C ASN A 84 13.75 -22.39 -9.12
N GLN A 85 13.21 -22.64 -10.32
CA GLN A 85 12.83 -23.98 -10.79
C GLN A 85 14.03 -24.90 -11.08
N ASP A 86 15.26 -24.43 -10.92
CA ASP A 86 16.48 -25.24 -11.11
C ASP A 86 16.76 -26.23 -9.96
N ASP A 87 15.91 -26.28 -8.93
CA ASP A 87 16.09 -27.19 -7.78
C ASP A 87 15.42 -28.58 -7.97
N ILE A 88 14.85 -28.89 -9.15
CA ILE A 88 14.18 -30.19 -9.40
C ILE A 88 14.97 -31.11 -10.35
N VAL A 89 16.04 -30.65 -11.01
CA VAL A 89 16.85 -31.48 -11.90
C VAL A 89 18.28 -31.49 -11.41
N HIS A 90 18.58 -32.34 -10.41
CA HIS A 90 19.84 -33.09 -10.26
C HIS A 90 19.77 -33.93 -8.97
N GLN A 91 19.00 -35.03 -9.00
CA GLN A 91 19.43 -36.24 -8.29
C GLN A 91 20.64 -36.81 -9.04
N ALA A 92 21.82 -36.20 -8.84
CA ALA A 92 23.08 -36.74 -9.33
C ALA A 92 23.75 -37.53 -8.19
N SER A 93 24.18 -38.74 -8.52
CA SER A 93 24.77 -39.76 -7.63
C SER A 93 25.87 -39.23 -6.68
N PRO A 94 26.00 -39.81 -5.47
CA PRO A 94 26.88 -39.31 -4.40
C PRO A 94 28.36 -39.69 -4.58
N LYS A 95 28.97 -39.49 -5.76
CA LYS A 95 30.38 -39.87 -6.00
C LYS A 95 31.29 -38.84 -6.67
N GLN A 96 30.92 -37.57 -6.78
CA GLN A 96 31.82 -36.52 -7.32
C GLN A 96 31.75 -35.17 -6.57
N ALA A 97 31.50 -35.19 -5.26
CA ALA A 97 31.52 -33.97 -4.44
C ALA A 97 32.88 -33.78 -3.74
N GLN A 98 33.94 -33.60 -4.51
CA GLN A 98 35.22 -33.11 -3.98
C GLN A 98 35.89 -32.26 -5.07
N CYS A 99 36.18 -31.00 -4.74
CA CYS A 99 36.82 -29.97 -5.57
C CYS A 99 35.95 -28.98 -6.36
N GLN A 100 34.91 -28.35 -5.80
CA GLN A 100 34.49 -26.98 -6.19
C GLN A 100 33.90 -26.19 -5.00
N SER A 101 34.75 -25.85 -4.03
CA SER A 101 34.48 -24.80 -3.05
C SER A 101 35.26 -23.55 -3.49
N ARG A 102 34.56 -22.55 -4.02
CA ARG A 102 34.83 -21.10 -3.85
C ARG A 102 33.78 -20.29 -4.64
N HIS A 103 32.93 -19.58 -3.88
CA HIS A 103 32.06 -18.48 -4.31
C HIS A 103 30.92 -18.75 -5.28
N HIS A 104 29.95 -19.60 -4.90
CA HIS A 104 28.59 -19.41 -5.40
C HIS A 104 27.89 -18.31 -4.57
N PRO A 105 27.41 -17.21 -5.19
CA PRO A 105 26.59 -16.25 -4.46
C PRO A 105 25.31 -16.96 -4.04
N LEU A 106 25.06 -17.00 -2.73
CA LEU A 106 23.82 -17.52 -2.14
C LEU A 106 22.62 -17.03 -2.98
N ARG A 107 22.01 -17.96 -3.71
CA ARG A 107 20.90 -17.73 -4.65
C ARG A 107 19.77 -17.02 -3.89
N ARG A 108 19.64 -15.71 -4.06
CA ARG A 108 18.61 -14.91 -3.39
C ARG A 108 17.26 -15.20 -4.06
N ASN A 109 16.35 -15.86 -3.34
CA ASN A 109 14.96 -15.98 -3.76
C ASN A 109 14.41 -14.60 -4.15
N LYS A 110 13.79 -14.51 -5.32
CA LYS A 110 13.14 -13.27 -5.77
C LYS A 110 11.83 -13.10 -5.01
N VAL A 111 11.90 -12.43 -3.86
CA VAL A 111 10.71 -11.97 -3.12
C VAL A 111 10.02 -10.86 -3.91
N LYS A 112 8.70 -10.86 -3.99
CA LYS A 112 7.87 -9.76 -4.49
C LYS A 112 6.86 -9.40 -3.42
N LEU A 113 6.63 -8.11 -3.24
CA LEU A 113 5.72 -7.57 -2.24
C LEU A 113 4.66 -6.76 -2.96
N ALA A 114 3.43 -6.89 -2.53
CA ALA A 114 2.33 -6.06 -3.01
C ALA A 114 1.40 -5.73 -1.87
N ALA A 115 0.69 -4.61 -2.01
CA ALA A 115 -0.38 -4.22 -1.12
C ALA A 115 -1.62 -3.93 -1.96
N ALA A 116 -2.79 -4.11 -1.37
CA ALA A 116 -4.06 -3.79 -1.99
C ALA A 116 -4.97 -3.04 -1.02
N ILE A 117 -5.88 -2.25 -1.61
CA ILE A 117 -6.85 -1.43 -0.92
C ILE A 117 -8.19 -1.65 -1.64
N ALA A 118 -9.20 -2.09 -0.91
CA ALA A 118 -10.57 -2.21 -1.39
C ALA A 118 -11.46 -1.18 -0.66
N TYR A 119 -12.28 -0.44 -1.39
CA TYR A 119 -13.20 0.56 -0.85
C TYR A 119 -14.40 0.76 -1.78
N LYS A 120 -15.46 1.39 -1.27
CA LYS A 120 -16.57 1.87 -2.10
C LYS A 120 -16.50 3.38 -2.21
N VAL A 121 -16.74 3.90 -3.40
CA VAL A 121 -16.97 5.34 -3.59
C VAL A 121 -18.35 5.67 -3.02
N ALA A 122 -18.50 6.84 -2.39
CA ALA A 122 -19.78 7.28 -1.86
C ALA A 122 -20.90 7.12 -2.91
N LYS A 123 -22.04 6.57 -2.51
CA LYS A 123 -23.21 6.28 -3.38
C LYS A 123 -23.01 5.17 -4.42
N SER A 124 -21.83 4.55 -4.50
CA SER A 124 -21.61 3.37 -5.34
C SER A 124 -21.80 2.07 -4.54
N SER A 125 -22.53 1.12 -5.13
CA SER A 125 -22.58 -0.26 -4.63
C SER A 125 -21.32 -1.05 -5.02
N GLU A 126 -20.54 -0.56 -5.98
CA GLU A 126 -19.39 -1.26 -6.54
C GLU A 126 -18.12 -1.06 -5.72
N TRP A 127 -17.35 -2.14 -5.63
CA TRP A 127 -16.05 -2.13 -4.99
C TRP A 127 -14.97 -1.64 -5.95
N THR A 128 -14.28 -0.59 -5.56
CA THR A 128 -13.01 -0.20 -6.17
C THR A 128 -11.88 -0.92 -5.47
N VAL A 129 -11.04 -1.63 -6.24
CA VAL A 129 -9.83 -2.26 -5.71
C VAL A 129 -8.61 -1.67 -6.41
N ARG A 130 -7.63 -1.25 -5.61
CA ARG A 130 -6.36 -0.69 -6.06
C ARG A 130 -5.24 -1.51 -5.47
N ALA A 131 -4.28 -1.94 -6.28
CA ALA A 131 -3.12 -2.67 -5.79
C ALA A 131 -1.83 -2.22 -6.47
N PHE A 132 -0.73 -2.41 -5.74
CA PHE A 132 0.57 -1.89 -6.13
C PHE A 132 1.69 -2.72 -5.53
N THR A 133 2.81 -2.73 -6.23
CA THR A 133 4.06 -3.34 -5.80
C THR A 133 4.74 -2.48 -4.74
N VAL A 134 5.22 -3.14 -3.69
CA VAL A 134 5.93 -2.49 -2.58
C VAL A 134 7.44 -2.66 -2.78
N PRO A 135 8.23 -1.57 -2.78
CA PRO A 135 9.67 -1.66 -2.87
C PRO A 135 10.26 -2.49 -1.72
N LYS A 136 11.30 -3.27 -2.01
CA LYS A 136 12.03 -4.00 -0.97
C LYS A 136 12.78 -3.01 -0.08
N GLY A 137 12.31 -2.80 1.14
CA GLY A 137 13.07 -2.10 2.17
C GLY A 137 13.98 -3.08 2.91
N GLY A 138 15.30 -2.93 2.78
CA GLY A 138 16.31 -3.63 3.60
C GLY A 138 16.17 -5.17 3.72
N ARG A 139 16.88 -5.75 4.69
CA ARG A 139 16.64 -7.15 5.14
C ARG A 139 15.61 -7.07 6.27
N GLY A 140 14.50 -7.80 6.22
CA GLY A 140 13.52 -7.78 7.31
C GLY A 140 12.15 -8.40 7.01
N ARG A 141 11.18 -8.10 7.90
CA ARG A 141 9.79 -8.57 7.86
C ARG A 141 9.05 -8.00 6.65
N TYR A 142 9.22 -8.64 5.49
CA TYR A 142 8.65 -8.16 4.23
C TYR A 142 7.12 -8.09 4.22
N TYR A 143 6.46 -9.02 4.92
CA TYR A 143 5.00 -9.04 5.07
C TYR A 143 4.50 -7.75 5.75
N LEU A 144 5.07 -7.41 6.92
CA LEU A 144 4.72 -6.18 7.64
C LEU A 144 4.93 -4.91 6.79
N ALA A 145 5.96 -4.89 5.95
CA ALA A 145 6.17 -3.75 5.04
C ALA A 145 5.07 -3.64 3.97
N ALA A 146 4.54 -4.77 3.49
CA ALA A 146 3.41 -4.79 2.57
C ALA A 146 2.12 -4.31 3.24
N GLU A 147 1.84 -4.80 4.45
CA GLU A 147 0.67 -4.38 5.24
C GLU A 147 0.64 -2.88 5.51
N LEU A 148 1.76 -2.35 6.03
CA LEU A 148 1.91 -0.93 6.31
C LEU A 148 1.83 -0.08 5.03
N ALA A 149 2.27 -0.62 3.88
CA ALA A 149 2.12 0.06 2.61
C ALA A 149 0.65 0.16 2.20
N GLY A 150 -0.14 -0.90 2.39
CA GLY A 150 -1.59 -0.87 2.17
C GLY A 150 -2.27 0.24 2.97
N ILE A 151 -1.96 0.33 4.27
CA ILE A 151 -2.47 1.40 5.15
C ILE A 151 -2.03 2.78 4.64
N ALA A 152 -0.74 2.96 4.32
CA ALA A 152 -0.25 4.23 3.78
C ALA A 152 -1.01 4.62 2.50
N GLY A 153 -1.18 3.68 1.57
CA GLY A 153 -1.89 3.91 0.32
C GLY A 153 -3.36 4.29 0.54
N ALA A 154 -4.05 3.65 1.50
CA ALA A 154 -5.42 4.02 1.87
C ALA A 154 -5.51 5.47 2.39
N LEU A 155 -4.57 5.88 3.26
CA LEU A 155 -4.48 7.28 3.71
C LEU A 155 -4.25 8.24 2.52
N GLY A 156 -3.41 7.85 1.56
CA GLY A 156 -3.15 8.66 0.37
C GLY A 156 -4.41 8.84 -0.49
N ILE A 157 -5.18 7.76 -0.70
CA ILE A 157 -6.45 7.81 -1.42
C ILE A 157 -7.44 8.72 -0.68
N ALA A 158 -7.58 8.56 0.63
CA ALA A 158 -8.47 9.39 1.45
C ALA A 158 -8.13 10.89 1.31
N ILE A 159 -6.86 11.25 1.46
CA ILE A 159 -6.39 12.64 1.31
C ILE A 159 -6.74 13.19 -0.07
N SER A 160 -6.51 12.43 -1.15
CA SER A 160 -6.84 12.87 -2.51
C SER A 160 -8.34 13.13 -2.63
N SER A 161 -9.17 12.16 -2.25
CA SER A 161 -10.63 12.27 -2.34
C SER A 161 -11.19 13.44 -1.52
N ILE A 162 -10.65 13.68 -0.32
CA ILE A 162 -11.06 14.82 0.52
C ILE A 162 -10.68 16.15 -0.14
N ASN A 163 -9.45 16.28 -0.64
CA ASN A 163 -9.01 17.49 -1.31
C ASN A 163 -9.81 17.77 -2.60
N ASP A 164 -10.14 16.73 -3.36
CA ASP A 164 -10.95 16.88 -4.56
C ASP A 164 -12.40 17.23 -4.22
N SER A 165 -12.96 16.68 -3.14
CA SER A 165 -14.28 17.06 -2.62
C SER A 165 -14.32 18.54 -2.21
N ARG A 166 -13.28 19.02 -1.51
CA ARG A 166 -13.16 20.44 -1.12
C ARG A 166 -13.10 21.38 -2.32
N LYS A 167 -12.37 21.02 -3.37
CA LYS A 167 -12.29 21.83 -4.60
C LYS A 167 -13.61 21.91 -5.35
N ARG A 168 -14.48 20.92 -5.20
CA ARG A 168 -15.80 20.83 -5.84
C ARG A 168 -16.93 21.34 -4.93
N ASP A 169 -16.60 21.94 -3.79
CA ASP A 169 -17.54 22.36 -2.74
C ASP A 169 -18.54 21.27 -2.33
N SER A 170 -18.12 20.00 -2.38
CA SER A 170 -18.96 18.86 -1.98
C SER A 170 -18.77 18.49 -0.52
N ILE A 171 -19.70 17.70 0.02
CA ILE A 171 -19.63 17.19 1.40
C ILE A 171 -18.29 16.47 1.60
N THR A 172 -17.54 16.91 2.61
CA THR A 172 -16.26 16.30 2.97
C THR A 172 -16.48 15.21 4.02
N PRO A 173 -15.86 14.04 3.86
CA PRO A 173 -15.89 13.01 4.89
C PRO A 173 -15.31 13.55 6.19
N GLN A 174 -15.99 13.29 7.31
CA GLN A 174 -15.52 13.65 8.65
C GLN A 174 -14.67 12.54 9.26
N LYS A 175 -14.73 11.33 8.69
CA LYS A 175 -14.10 10.13 9.24
C LYS A 175 -13.52 9.23 8.16
N VAL A 176 -12.34 8.69 8.43
CA VAL A 176 -11.66 7.64 7.65
C VAL A 176 -11.47 6.42 8.54
N VAL A 177 -11.96 5.28 8.09
CA VAL A 177 -11.82 3.99 8.77
C VAL A 177 -10.98 3.07 7.88
N ILE A 178 -9.89 2.54 8.41
CA ILE A 178 -9.04 1.55 7.75
C ILE A 178 -9.15 0.23 8.50
N LEU A 179 -9.51 -0.84 7.80
CA LEU A 179 -9.63 -2.19 8.34
C LEU A 179 -8.48 -3.04 7.78
N THR A 180 -7.74 -3.68 8.68
CA THR A 180 -6.61 -4.57 8.35
C THR A 180 -6.71 -5.84 9.20
N ASP A 181 -6.29 -6.97 8.66
CA ASP A 181 -6.19 -8.21 9.45
C ASP A 181 -4.84 -8.42 10.15
N CYS A 182 -3.93 -7.47 9.99
CA CYS A 182 -2.59 -7.52 10.55
C CYS A 182 -2.48 -6.77 11.89
N GLN A 183 -2.62 -7.49 13.02
CA GLN A 183 -2.36 -6.91 14.36
C GLN A 183 -0.95 -6.35 14.50
N ASP A 184 0.05 -6.99 13.88
CA ASP A 184 1.44 -6.54 13.86
C ASP A 184 1.59 -5.14 13.21
N ALA A 185 0.78 -4.84 12.19
CA ALA A 185 0.74 -3.51 11.58
C ALA A 185 0.22 -2.46 12.57
N ILE A 186 -0.88 -2.75 13.26
CA ILE A 186 -1.41 -1.87 14.30
C ILE A 186 -0.40 -1.66 15.44
N GLY A 187 0.24 -2.74 15.92
CA GLY A 187 1.30 -2.65 16.93
C GLY A 187 2.48 -1.80 16.47
N LYS A 188 2.80 -1.80 15.16
CA LYS A 188 3.83 -0.90 14.61
C LYS A 188 3.35 0.56 14.57
N LEU A 189 2.09 0.82 14.23
CA LEU A 189 1.50 2.16 14.28
C LEU A 189 1.45 2.72 15.70
N GLN A 190 1.16 1.88 16.71
CA GLN A 190 1.20 2.28 18.13
C GLN A 190 2.59 2.80 18.51
N LYS A 191 3.65 2.11 18.09
CA LYS A 191 5.02 2.58 18.31
C LYS A 191 5.31 3.92 17.62
N LEU A 192 4.80 4.12 16.40
CA LEU A 192 4.92 5.39 15.69
C LEU A 192 4.10 6.53 16.33
N ARG A 193 3.06 6.21 17.09
CA ARG A 193 2.27 7.17 17.86
C ARG A 193 2.97 7.60 19.16
N GLU A 194 3.59 6.64 19.84
CA GLU A 194 4.25 6.84 21.14
C GLU A 194 5.64 7.48 21.02
N HIS A 195 6.40 7.15 19.96
CA HIS A 195 7.77 7.59 19.82
C HIS A 195 7.86 8.76 18.85
N THR A 196 8.24 9.94 19.34
CA THR A 196 8.61 11.05 18.47
C THR A 196 9.86 10.66 17.69
N SER A 197 9.71 10.54 16.38
CA SER A 197 10.82 10.13 15.54
C SER A 197 11.81 11.27 15.29
N ASN A 198 13.11 10.99 15.34
CA ASN A 198 14.13 11.96 14.96
C ASN A 198 14.03 12.27 13.45
N ARG A 199 13.82 13.55 13.11
CA ARG A 199 13.66 14.07 11.73
C ARG A 199 14.74 13.61 10.74
N LYS A 200 15.98 13.37 11.20
CA LYS A 200 17.14 13.12 10.34
C LYS A 200 17.20 11.73 9.68
N SER A 201 16.40 10.74 10.10
CA SER A 201 16.54 9.34 9.63
C SER A 201 15.37 8.79 8.80
N GLN A 202 14.36 9.60 8.48
CA GLN A 202 13.07 9.09 7.97
C GLN A 202 12.63 9.62 6.60
N ASP A 203 13.37 10.51 5.95
CA ASP A 203 12.94 11.08 4.67
C ASP A 203 12.71 9.98 3.61
N GLY A 204 11.52 9.99 3.01
CA GLY A 204 11.08 8.99 2.02
C GLY A 204 10.75 7.59 2.55
N THR A 205 10.80 7.34 3.86
CA THR A 205 10.48 6.01 4.43
C THR A 205 8.97 5.75 4.51
N LEU A 206 8.58 4.47 4.58
CA LEU A 206 7.17 4.09 4.79
C LEU A 206 6.60 4.63 6.11
N ALA A 207 7.43 4.66 7.17
CA ALA A 207 7.05 5.25 8.45
C ALA A 207 6.75 6.76 8.31
N CYS A 208 7.57 7.48 7.55
CA CYS A 208 7.34 8.89 7.24
C CYS A 208 5.99 9.08 6.55
N LYS A 209 5.68 8.33 5.49
CA LYS A 209 4.38 8.41 4.81
C LYS A 209 3.18 8.19 5.74
N LEU A 210 3.27 7.20 6.63
CA LEU A 210 2.19 6.92 7.59
C LEU A 210 2.00 8.11 8.55
N ILE A 211 3.09 8.65 9.07
CA ILE A 211 3.09 9.81 9.96
C ILE A 211 2.52 11.04 9.23
N THR A 212 3.12 11.43 8.10
CA THR A 212 2.75 12.65 7.36
C THR A 212 1.31 12.63 6.89
N ARG A 213 0.83 11.50 6.36
CA ARG A 213 -0.54 11.39 5.87
C ARG A 213 -1.57 11.35 6.98
N SER A 214 -1.30 10.63 8.08
CA SER A 214 -2.20 10.59 9.23
C SER A 214 -2.34 11.97 9.88
N GLN A 215 -1.24 12.73 9.97
CA GLN A 215 -1.23 14.12 10.43
C GLN A 215 -1.98 15.04 9.47
N HIS A 216 -1.76 14.89 8.18
CA HIS A 216 -2.47 15.70 7.21
C HIS A 216 -3.98 15.50 7.29
N LEU A 217 -4.46 14.26 7.46
CA LEU A 217 -5.89 14.02 7.71
C LEU A 217 -6.39 14.72 8.99
N HIS A 218 -5.61 14.66 10.06
CA HIS A 218 -5.93 15.37 11.30
C HIS A 218 -6.00 16.89 11.11
N ASP A 219 -5.06 17.48 10.37
CA ASP A 219 -5.04 18.92 10.06
C ASP A 219 -6.21 19.33 9.16
N LEU A 220 -6.72 18.39 8.35
CA LEU A 220 -7.97 18.56 7.61
C LEU A 220 -9.22 18.44 8.51
N GLY A 221 -9.08 18.14 9.80
CA GLY A 221 -10.20 17.93 10.72
C GLY A 221 -10.93 16.61 10.53
N VAL A 222 -10.26 15.61 9.93
CA VAL A 222 -10.82 14.28 9.65
C VAL A 222 -10.34 13.27 10.70
N LEU A 223 -11.27 12.58 11.32
CA LEU A 223 -10.97 11.52 12.30
C LEU A 223 -10.45 10.27 11.57
N LEU A 224 -9.31 9.74 12.03
CA LEU A 224 -8.76 8.48 11.52
C LEU A 224 -8.90 7.37 12.56
N GLU A 225 -9.49 6.25 12.15
CA GLU A 225 -9.49 5.00 12.93
C GLU A 225 -8.87 3.86 12.11
N VAL A 226 -7.99 3.08 12.74
CA VAL A 226 -7.45 1.84 12.17
C VAL A 226 -7.88 0.67 13.04
N HIS A 227 -8.68 -0.23 12.47
CA HIS A 227 -9.29 -1.36 13.16
C HIS A 227 -8.67 -2.67 12.71
N TRP A 228 -8.42 -3.56 13.67
CA TRP A 228 -8.14 -4.95 13.37
C TRP A 228 -9.43 -5.70 13.06
N ILE A 229 -9.39 -6.55 12.03
CA ILE A 229 -10.43 -7.53 11.69
C ILE A 229 -9.83 -8.92 11.52
N PRO A 230 -10.58 -10.02 11.70
CA PRO A 230 -10.04 -11.33 11.42
C PRO A 230 -9.81 -11.54 9.92
N GLY A 231 -8.62 -12.03 9.58
CA GLY A 231 -8.27 -12.40 8.22
C GLY A 231 -9.15 -13.53 7.68
N HIS A 232 -9.33 -13.55 6.35
CA HIS A 232 -10.01 -14.62 5.62
C HIS A 232 -11.47 -14.91 6.05
N HIS A 233 -12.13 -14.02 6.80
CA HIS A 233 -13.52 -14.23 7.21
C HIS A 233 -14.48 -14.03 6.01
N PRO A 234 -15.34 -15.02 5.67
CA PRO A 234 -16.15 -15.00 4.44
C PRO A 234 -17.16 -13.84 4.37
N ALA A 235 -17.62 -13.35 5.53
CA ALA A 235 -18.58 -12.24 5.59
C ALA A 235 -17.97 -10.86 5.30
N ILE A 236 -16.64 -10.70 5.35
CA ILE A 236 -15.97 -9.40 5.22
C ILE A 236 -15.46 -9.25 3.78
N SER A 237 -16.39 -8.95 2.86
CA SER A 237 -16.12 -8.95 1.42
C SER A 237 -14.99 -8.01 0.99
N GLY A 238 -14.86 -6.84 1.62
CA GLY A 238 -13.77 -5.90 1.37
C GLY A 238 -12.39 -6.50 1.65
N ASN A 239 -12.24 -7.24 2.74
CA ASN A 239 -10.97 -7.87 3.11
C ASN A 239 -10.57 -8.96 2.11
N ILE A 240 -11.53 -9.82 1.72
CA ILE A 240 -11.29 -10.88 0.72
C ILE A 240 -10.82 -10.30 -0.62
N ARG A 241 -11.41 -9.17 -1.02
CA ARG A 241 -11.04 -8.47 -2.27
C ARG A 241 -9.63 -7.89 -2.20
N ALA A 242 -9.29 -7.24 -1.09
CA ALA A 242 -7.93 -6.74 -0.86
C ALA A 242 -6.92 -7.90 -0.88
N ASP A 243 -7.17 -8.98 -0.13
CA ASP A 243 -6.30 -10.17 -0.06
C ASP A 243 -6.06 -10.81 -1.44
N THR A 244 -7.14 -11.06 -2.16
CA THR A 244 -7.08 -11.66 -3.51
C THR A 244 -6.22 -10.82 -4.44
N GLU A 245 -6.44 -9.50 -4.43
CA GLU A 245 -5.77 -8.58 -5.35
C GLU A 245 -4.30 -8.33 -4.96
N ALA A 246 -3.98 -8.28 -3.66
CA ALA A 246 -2.61 -8.21 -3.16
C ALA A 246 -1.83 -9.45 -3.62
N ARG A 247 -2.38 -10.66 -3.41
CA ARG A 247 -1.76 -11.92 -3.85
C ARG A 247 -1.58 -11.99 -5.36
N ARG A 248 -2.58 -11.55 -6.13
CA ARG A 248 -2.50 -11.50 -7.60
C ARG A 248 -1.36 -10.59 -8.05
N THR A 249 -1.27 -9.40 -7.46
CA THR A 249 -0.25 -8.40 -7.79
C THR A 249 1.14 -8.88 -7.41
N ALA A 250 1.31 -9.50 -6.22
CA ALA A 250 2.60 -10.06 -5.79
C ALA A 250 3.11 -11.17 -6.71
N LYS A 251 2.21 -11.95 -7.32
CA LYS A 251 2.56 -13.01 -8.29
C LYS A 251 2.87 -12.46 -9.69
N SER A 252 2.31 -11.29 -10.03
CA SER A 252 2.44 -10.68 -11.36
C SER A 252 3.87 -10.25 -11.68
N ASP A 253 4.21 -10.17 -12.97
CA ASP A 253 5.48 -9.62 -13.45
C ASP A 253 5.43 -8.10 -13.70
N MET A 254 4.27 -7.48 -13.45
CA MET A 254 4.09 -6.04 -13.56
C MET A 254 4.50 -5.34 -12.26
N ASN A 255 5.25 -4.24 -12.40
CA ASN A 255 5.49 -3.31 -11.30
C ASN A 255 4.48 -2.17 -11.41
N ILE A 256 3.49 -2.17 -10.53
CA ILE A 256 2.54 -1.05 -10.35
C ILE A 256 3.01 -0.27 -9.14
N TYR A 257 3.08 1.04 -9.21
CA TYR A 257 3.60 1.84 -8.09
C TYR A 257 2.49 2.59 -7.36
N GLU A 258 2.66 2.77 -6.05
CA GLU A 258 1.69 3.46 -5.18
C GLU A 258 1.24 4.83 -5.72
N TRP A 259 2.18 5.65 -6.24
CA TRP A 259 1.86 6.97 -6.78
C TRP A 259 1.00 6.92 -8.06
N GLU A 260 0.88 5.76 -8.71
CA GLU A 260 -0.04 5.55 -9.83
C GLU A 260 -1.49 5.39 -9.32
N LEU A 261 -1.71 5.12 -8.02
CA LEU A 261 -3.04 4.96 -7.43
C LEU A 261 -3.68 6.30 -7.04
N LEU A 262 -2.88 7.31 -6.73
CA LEU A 262 -3.33 8.61 -6.24
C LEU A 262 -3.85 9.54 -7.36
N GLN A 263 -4.10 9.03 -8.57
CA GLN A 263 -4.42 9.85 -9.74
C GLN A 263 -5.52 9.27 -10.64
N VAL A 264 -6.65 8.88 -10.09
CA VAL A 264 -7.83 8.58 -10.92
C VAL A 264 -9.05 9.28 -10.36
N GLU A 265 -9.32 10.49 -10.88
CA GLU A 265 -10.64 11.05 -11.23
C GLU A 265 -10.44 12.50 -11.75
N ILE A 266 -10.16 12.63 -13.05
CA ILE A 266 -10.54 13.81 -13.83
C ILE A 266 -11.85 13.46 -14.50
#